data_AF-A0A382EKS4-F1
#
_entry.id   AF-A0A382EKS4-F1
#
_cell.length_a   1.000
_cell.length_b   1.000
_cell.length_c   1.000
_cell.angle_alpha   90.00
_cell.angle_beta   90.00
_cell.angle_gamma   90.00
#
_symmetry.space_group_name_H-M   'P 1'
#
loop_
_entity.id
_entity.type
_entity.pdbx_description
1 polymer ?
#
loop_
_entity_poly.entity_id
_entity_poly.type
_entity_poly.pdbx_seq_one_letter_code
_entity_poly.pdbx_strand_id
1 'polypeptide(L)'
;VPNGGASQIIHDTGYDIWELFESQSAFPSTVWLDHEMRVHDQMNNAGSWSIGARIDAMLEACGPLCEGEGGCSTAAGDVNEDETLNIQDLITMVNHILGSSLVTDCALEAADMNMDGIINVQDLISLVNAILGSARSAQLNGYAEIEYVSSGNDLIIQIESDVDLAGIQLSLLNDTQVDVELKDNSHIKQNSHFQNGITRYLAYSMFNQPFDGRTTEILIQSAGKLNMNDIQIIVADINGDALNVSHSQGSQNYQSGPHSFEISKLYPNPFNPSTEIGFSLPVDSHVQLAAYDVRGKEVDIIFEGAQSIGQHSYTWNAASLPSGVYYIRL
;
A
#
# COMPACT_ATOMS: atom_id res chain seq x y z
N VAL A 1 -26.82 11.34 -2.76
CA VAL A 1 -27.49 10.98 -1.48
C VAL A 1 -28.70 11.89 -1.31
N PRO A 2 -29.92 11.41 -0.95
CA PRO A 2 -30.24 10.91 0.40
C PRO A 2 -31.09 9.62 0.36
N ASN A 3 -30.75 8.52 1.02
CA ASN A 3 -30.74 8.32 2.47
C ASN A 3 -29.86 7.10 2.79
N GLY A 4 -29.02 7.20 3.82
CA GLY A 4 -28.15 6.12 4.26
C GLY A 4 -28.92 4.95 4.87
N GLY A 5 -29.07 3.87 4.10
CA GLY A 5 -29.35 2.55 4.60
C GLY A 5 -28.18 1.64 4.25
N ALA A 6 -27.67 0.90 5.23
CA ALA A 6 -26.83 -0.27 4.94
C ALA A 6 -27.54 -1.15 3.90
N SER A 7 -26.78 -1.81 3.03
CA SER A 7 -27.29 -2.85 2.13
C SER A 7 -27.97 -3.92 2.97
N GLN A 8 -29.29 -3.81 3.10
CA GLN A 8 -30.11 -4.89 3.61
C GLN A 8 -30.05 -6.00 2.57
N ILE A 9 -29.84 -7.24 3.01
CA ILE A 9 -30.29 -8.40 2.23
C ILE A 9 -31.81 -8.28 2.19
N ILE A 10 -32.35 -7.66 1.13
CA ILE A 10 -33.77 -7.51 0.93
C ILE A 10 -34.25 -8.86 0.37
N HIS A 11 -34.50 -9.83 1.25
CA HIS A 11 -35.26 -11.00 0.86
C HIS A 11 -36.71 -10.79 1.28
N ASP A 12 -37.57 -10.55 0.29
CA ASP A 12 -38.99 -10.90 0.41
C ASP A 12 -39.47 -11.47 -0.93
N THR A 13 -39.35 -12.79 -1.08
CA THR A 13 -40.10 -13.56 -2.08
C THR A 13 -41.27 -14.31 -1.42
N GLY A 14 -41.75 -13.87 -0.25
CA GLY A 14 -42.90 -14.45 0.42
C GLY A 14 -42.67 -15.80 1.10
N TYR A 15 -41.42 -16.23 1.28
CA TYR A 15 -41.05 -17.40 2.07
C TYR A 15 -40.19 -16.96 3.24
N ASP A 16 -40.67 -17.18 4.46
CA ASP A 16 -39.98 -16.87 5.70
C ASP A 16 -38.60 -17.54 5.71
N ILE A 17 -37.55 -16.80 6.08
CA ILE A 17 -36.19 -17.33 6.32
C ILE A 17 -36.20 -18.52 7.31
N TRP A 18 -37.27 -18.65 8.09
CA TRP A 18 -37.50 -19.75 9.03
C TRP A 18 -37.93 -21.06 8.36
N GLU A 19 -38.51 -21.05 7.15
CA GLU A 19 -38.82 -22.27 6.39
C GLU A 19 -37.55 -22.97 5.85
N LEU A 20 -36.41 -22.26 5.77
CA LEU A 20 -35.10 -22.85 5.43
C LEU A 20 -34.53 -23.77 6.52
N PHE A 21 -35.05 -23.71 7.75
CA PHE A 21 -34.56 -24.53 8.88
C PHE A 21 -35.29 -25.87 9.03
N GLU A 22 -36.40 -26.10 8.31
CA GLU A 22 -37.22 -27.32 8.44
C GLU A 22 -37.22 -28.27 7.24
N SER A 23 -36.54 -27.96 6.13
CA SER A 23 -36.32 -28.97 5.08
C SER A 23 -35.03 -29.74 5.33
N GLN A 24 -35.19 -31.00 5.73
CA GLN A 24 -34.10 -31.95 5.89
C GLN A 24 -33.26 -32.02 4.59
N SER A 25 -31.97 -31.75 4.75
CA SER A 25 -30.84 -32.11 3.86
C SER A 25 -30.34 -31.02 2.90
N ALA A 26 -29.40 -30.24 3.43
CA ALA A 26 -28.28 -29.55 2.78
C ALA A 26 -28.43 -28.04 2.55
N PHE A 27 -27.67 -27.28 3.35
CA PHE A 27 -27.28 -25.90 3.06
C PHE A 27 -26.63 -25.85 1.68
N PRO A 28 -27.05 -24.96 0.76
CA PRO A 28 -26.38 -24.81 -0.52
C PRO A 28 -24.90 -24.51 -0.29
N SER A 29 -24.03 -25.40 -0.76
CA SER A 29 -22.57 -25.21 -0.70
C SER A 29 -22.08 -24.12 -1.68
N THR A 30 -22.94 -23.71 -2.62
CA THR A 30 -22.62 -22.73 -3.65
C THR A 30 -23.83 -21.86 -3.90
N VAL A 31 -23.65 -20.55 -3.76
CA VAL A 31 -24.68 -19.52 -3.97
C VAL A 31 -24.13 -18.48 -4.93
N TRP A 32 -24.92 -18.11 -5.93
CA TRP A 32 -24.57 -17.11 -6.93
C TRP A 32 -25.29 -15.80 -6.63
N LEU A 33 -24.52 -14.74 -6.43
CA LEU A 33 -24.99 -13.40 -6.05
C LEU A 33 -24.52 -12.38 -7.10
N ASP A 34 -25.32 -11.35 -7.37
CA ASP A 34 -24.89 -10.18 -8.14
C ASP A 34 -24.42 -9.03 -7.23
N HIS A 35 -23.91 -7.95 -7.84
CA HIS A 35 -23.42 -6.75 -7.14
C HIS A 35 -24.54 -5.94 -6.46
N GLU A 36 -25.82 -6.25 -6.72
CA GLU A 36 -26.97 -5.68 -6.02
C GLU A 36 -27.47 -6.59 -4.89
N MET A 37 -26.68 -7.61 -4.52
CA MET A 37 -26.98 -8.59 -3.48
C MET A 37 -28.22 -9.44 -3.76
N ARG A 38 -28.53 -9.70 -5.04
CA ARG A 38 -29.61 -10.62 -5.42
C ARG A 38 -29.08 -12.04 -5.61
N VAL A 39 -29.78 -13.01 -5.03
CA VAL A 39 -29.52 -14.44 -5.24
C VAL A 39 -30.08 -14.87 -6.58
N HIS A 40 -29.22 -15.33 -7.47
CA HIS A 40 -29.58 -15.83 -8.79
C HIS A 40 -29.69 -17.35 -8.85
N ASP A 41 -28.95 -18.06 -7.98
CA ASP A 41 -28.97 -19.52 -7.96
C ASP A 41 -28.41 -20.09 -6.65
N GLN A 42 -28.83 -21.31 -6.30
CA GLN A 42 -28.38 -22.05 -5.12
C GLN A 42 -28.23 -23.53 -5.46
N MET A 43 -27.05 -24.09 -5.19
CA MET A 43 -26.73 -25.47 -5.58
C MET A 43 -25.95 -26.22 -4.49
N ASN A 44 -26.14 -27.53 -4.45
CA ASN A 44 -25.35 -28.48 -3.67
C ASN A 44 -24.53 -29.38 -4.60
N ASN A 45 -23.26 -29.63 -4.25
CA ASN A 45 -22.34 -30.42 -5.07
C ASN A 45 -22.17 -29.90 -6.51
N ALA A 46 -22.07 -28.57 -6.68
CA ALA A 46 -21.82 -27.99 -7.98
C ALA A 46 -20.46 -28.46 -8.54
N GLY A 47 -20.48 -29.22 -9.63
CA GLY A 47 -19.28 -29.63 -10.35
C GLY A 47 -18.69 -28.48 -11.16
N SER A 48 -17.41 -28.58 -11.52
CA SER A 48 -16.70 -27.54 -12.29
C SER A 48 -17.41 -27.14 -13.58
N TRP A 49 -18.07 -28.08 -14.28
CA TRP A 49 -18.85 -27.78 -15.49
C TRP A 49 -20.09 -26.93 -15.21
N SER A 50 -20.87 -27.26 -14.18
CA SER A 50 -22.06 -26.49 -13.78
C SER A 50 -21.69 -25.11 -13.25
N ILE A 51 -20.53 -24.98 -12.59
CA ILE A 51 -19.98 -23.69 -12.15
C ILE A 51 -19.58 -22.87 -13.37
N GLY A 52 -18.80 -23.43 -14.31
CA GLY A 52 -18.37 -22.74 -15.52
C GLY A 52 -19.54 -22.26 -16.37
N ALA A 53 -20.52 -23.12 -16.62
CA ALA A 53 -21.72 -22.74 -17.37
C ALA A 53 -22.52 -21.62 -16.67
N ARG A 54 -22.52 -21.57 -15.33
CA ARG A 54 -23.20 -20.50 -14.59
C ARG A 54 -22.42 -19.19 -14.62
N ILE A 55 -21.08 -19.26 -14.56
CA ILE A 55 -20.19 -18.10 -14.78
C ILE A 55 -20.44 -17.52 -16.16
N ASP A 56 -20.41 -18.35 -17.21
CA ASP A 56 -20.60 -17.90 -18.59
C ASP A 56 -21.97 -17.22 -18.78
N ALA A 57 -23.02 -17.81 -18.21
CA ALA A 57 -24.37 -17.22 -18.24
C ALA A 57 -24.47 -15.91 -17.44
N MET A 58 -23.74 -15.77 -16.33
CA MET A 58 -23.69 -14.52 -15.56
C MET A 58 -22.87 -13.45 -16.28
N LEU A 59 -21.74 -13.80 -16.90
CA LEU A 59 -20.94 -12.90 -17.73
C LEU A 59 -21.73 -12.40 -18.94
N GLU A 60 -22.51 -13.28 -19.59
CA GLU A 60 -23.39 -12.90 -20.71
C GLU A 60 -24.56 -12.01 -20.25
N ALA A 61 -25.19 -12.34 -19.10
CA ALA A 61 -26.30 -11.55 -18.55
C ALA A 61 -25.87 -10.19 -17.99
N CYS A 62 -24.62 -10.08 -17.56
CA CYS A 62 -24.01 -8.86 -17.05
C CYS A 62 -23.84 -7.81 -18.16
N GLY A 63 -23.69 -8.23 -19.43
CA GLY A 63 -23.63 -7.31 -20.57
C GLY A 63 -22.57 -6.20 -20.38
N PRO A 64 -22.90 -4.91 -20.55
CA PRO A 64 -21.95 -3.80 -20.37
C PRO A 64 -21.41 -3.66 -18.94
N LEU A 65 -22.01 -4.29 -17.93
CA LEU A 65 -21.49 -4.25 -16.55
C LEU A 65 -20.24 -5.13 -16.38
N CYS A 66 -20.02 -6.09 -17.28
CA CYS A 66 -18.83 -6.95 -17.31
C CYS A 66 -17.80 -6.47 -18.33
N GLU A 67 -18.22 -5.62 -19.27
CA GLU A 67 -17.35 -4.70 -20.01
C GLU A 67 -17.14 -3.44 -19.14
N GLY A 68 -16.53 -3.62 -17.97
CA GLY A 68 -16.60 -2.69 -16.85
C GLY A 68 -16.55 -1.20 -17.23
N GLU A 69 -17.59 -0.45 -16.90
CA GLU A 69 -17.42 0.98 -16.64
C GLU A 69 -16.63 1.11 -15.33
N GLY A 70 -15.30 1.17 -15.43
CA GLY A 70 -14.42 1.51 -14.31
C GLY A 70 -13.13 0.70 -14.17
N GLY A 71 -12.78 -0.16 -15.14
CA GLY A 71 -11.43 -0.71 -15.24
C GLY A 71 -10.61 0.13 -16.19
N CYS A 72 -9.46 0.63 -15.76
CA CYS A 72 -8.58 1.39 -16.62
C CYS A 72 -8.01 0.47 -17.72
N SER A 73 -8.18 0.88 -18.98
CA SER A 73 -7.65 0.15 -20.14
C SER A 73 -6.19 0.52 -20.44
N THR A 74 -5.56 1.29 -19.55
CA THR A 74 -4.17 1.72 -19.66
C THR A 74 -3.24 0.53 -19.43
N ALA A 75 -2.20 0.42 -20.25
CA ALA A 75 -1.21 -0.61 -20.06
C ALA A 75 -0.42 -0.33 -18.77
N ALA A 76 -0.04 -1.36 -18.03
CA ALA A 76 0.84 -1.19 -16.87
C ALA A 76 2.12 -0.45 -17.29
N GLY A 77 2.41 0.65 -16.60
CA GLY A 77 3.54 1.54 -16.85
C GLY A 77 3.27 2.69 -17.84
N ASP A 78 2.12 2.73 -18.52
CA ASP A 78 1.69 3.86 -19.37
C ASP A 78 1.08 4.97 -18.50
N VAL A 79 1.94 5.66 -17.76
CA VAL A 79 1.57 6.62 -16.72
C VAL A 79 1.04 7.93 -17.32
N ASN A 80 1.48 8.29 -18.53
CA ASN A 80 0.97 9.49 -19.20
C ASN A 80 -0.22 9.22 -20.14
N GLU A 81 -0.67 7.97 -20.20
CA GLU A 81 -1.85 7.51 -20.97
C GLU A 81 -1.73 7.80 -22.46
N ASP A 82 -0.52 7.70 -23.02
CA ASP A 82 -0.25 7.95 -24.45
C ASP A 82 -0.18 6.67 -25.30
N GLU A 83 -0.54 5.53 -24.72
CA GLU A 83 -0.50 4.18 -25.29
C GLU A 83 0.93 3.67 -25.57
N THR A 84 1.97 4.39 -25.14
CA THR A 84 3.36 4.03 -25.43
C THR A 84 4.25 4.04 -24.20
N LEU A 85 4.70 2.86 -23.78
CA LEU A 85 5.65 2.71 -22.68
C LEU A 85 7.03 3.29 -23.02
N ASN A 86 7.36 4.45 -22.48
CA ASN A 86 8.59 5.18 -22.79
C ASN A 86 9.10 6.07 -21.63
N ILE A 87 10.10 6.91 -21.94
CA ILE A 87 10.75 7.77 -20.93
C ILE A 87 9.81 8.85 -20.34
N GLN A 88 8.75 9.22 -21.05
CA GLN A 88 7.77 10.20 -20.58
C GLN A 88 6.95 9.67 -19.40
N ASP A 89 6.65 8.37 -19.38
CA ASP A 89 6.00 7.71 -18.24
C ASP A 89 6.88 7.78 -16.99
N LEU A 90 8.16 7.49 -17.17
CA LEU A 90 9.15 7.55 -16.11
C LEU A 90 9.25 8.97 -15.53
N ILE A 91 9.29 10.00 -16.39
CA ILE A 91 9.33 11.39 -15.95
C ILE A 91 8.07 11.74 -15.15
N THR A 92 6.91 11.28 -15.60
CA THR A 92 5.61 11.51 -14.93
C THR A 92 5.60 10.86 -13.55
N MET A 93 6.04 9.61 -13.45
CA MET A 93 6.16 8.88 -12.19
C MET A 93 7.16 9.52 -11.23
N VAL A 94 8.33 9.97 -11.72
CA VAL A 94 9.32 10.68 -10.89
C VAL A 94 8.75 11.97 -10.32
N ASN A 95 8.03 12.74 -11.14
CA ASN A 95 7.38 13.97 -10.66
C ASN A 95 6.28 13.68 -9.64
N HIS A 96 5.58 12.55 -9.76
CA HIS A 96 4.63 12.07 -8.76
C HIS A 96 5.29 11.73 -7.44
N ILE A 97 6.33 10.88 -7.47
CA ILE A 97 7.06 10.46 -6.27
C ILE A 97 7.66 11.67 -5.54
N LEU A 98 8.14 12.67 -6.28
CA LEU A 98 8.67 13.91 -5.70
C LEU A 98 7.59 14.88 -5.19
N GLY A 99 6.31 14.61 -5.45
CA GLY A 99 5.20 15.52 -5.11
C GLY A 99 5.12 16.77 -5.98
N SER A 100 5.81 16.80 -7.13
CA SER A 100 5.79 17.93 -8.07
C SER A 100 4.53 17.96 -8.92
N SER A 101 3.96 16.79 -9.22
CA SER A 101 2.69 16.63 -9.95
C SER A 101 1.92 15.46 -9.36
N LEU A 102 0.60 15.48 -9.43
CA LEU A 102 -0.22 14.35 -8.99
C LEU A 102 -0.65 13.51 -10.19
N VAL A 103 -0.66 12.21 -9.98
CA VAL A 103 -1.18 11.19 -10.89
C VAL A 103 -2.49 10.73 -10.26
N THR A 104 -3.56 10.65 -11.04
CA THR A 104 -4.91 10.30 -10.55
C THR A 104 -5.56 9.30 -11.48
N ASP A 105 -6.67 8.73 -11.03
CA ASP A 105 -7.54 7.87 -11.84
C ASP A 105 -6.75 6.74 -12.51
N CYS A 106 -6.86 6.56 -13.82
CA CYS A 106 -6.27 5.45 -14.54
C CYS A 106 -4.74 5.47 -14.65
N ALA A 107 -4.15 6.65 -14.58
CA ALA A 107 -2.71 6.78 -14.51
C ALA A 107 -2.17 6.28 -13.15
N LEU A 108 -2.97 6.30 -12.08
CA LEU A 108 -2.57 5.75 -10.77
C LEU A 108 -2.45 4.23 -10.83
N GLU A 109 -3.43 3.56 -11.42
CA GLU A 109 -3.42 2.10 -11.62
C GLU A 109 -2.29 1.67 -12.58
N ALA A 110 -2.04 2.45 -13.64
CA ALA A 110 -0.93 2.18 -14.55
C ALA A 110 0.44 2.39 -13.88
N ALA A 111 0.56 3.35 -12.97
CA ALA A 111 1.80 3.66 -12.27
C ALA A 111 2.10 2.71 -11.10
N ASP A 112 1.09 2.10 -10.49
CA ASP A 112 1.25 1.10 -9.42
C ASP A 112 1.62 -0.28 -10.01
N MET A 113 2.91 -0.48 -10.25
CA MET A 113 3.44 -1.63 -10.99
C MET A 113 3.50 -2.90 -10.13
N ASN A 114 3.52 -2.77 -8.80
CA ASN A 114 3.51 -3.89 -7.87
C ASN A 114 2.12 -4.14 -7.23
N MET A 115 1.13 -3.29 -7.52
CA MET A 115 -0.25 -3.37 -7.05
C MET A 115 -0.39 -3.25 -5.52
N ASP A 116 0.46 -2.44 -4.88
CA ASP A 116 0.43 -2.18 -3.43
C ASP A 116 -0.40 -0.94 -3.05
N GLY A 117 -0.90 -0.20 -4.04
CA GLY A 117 -1.71 1.01 -3.89
C GLY A 117 -0.90 2.29 -3.69
N ILE A 118 0.44 2.25 -3.74
CA ILE A 118 1.33 3.38 -3.46
C ILE A 118 2.39 3.51 -4.55
N ILE A 119 2.33 4.57 -5.35
CA ILE A 119 3.41 4.87 -6.31
C ILE A 119 4.68 5.29 -5.55
N ASN A 120 5.71 4.46 -5.63
CA ASN A 120 7.00 4.69 -4.98
C ASN A 120 8.19 4.21 -5.86
N VAL A 121 9.40 4.23 -5.30
CA VAL A 121 10.61 3.83 -6.02
C VAL A 121 10.58 2.37 -6.52
N GLN A 122 9.83 1.48 -5.87
CA GLN A 122 9.61 0.10 -6.35
C GLN A 122 8.96 0.08 -7.74
N ASP A 123 7.92 0.89 -7.90
CA ASP A 123 7.21 1.02 -9.17
C ASP A 123 8.08 1.65 -10.24
N LEU A 124 8.90 2.63 -9.84
CA LEU A 124 9.84 3.28 -10.75
C LEU A 124 10.87 2.31 -11.30
N ILE A 125 11.46 1.45 -10.46
CA ILE A 125 12.40 0.44 -10.94
C ILE A 125 11.69 -0.63 -11.79
N SER A 126 10.47 -1.00 -11.41
CA SER A 126 9.63 -1.91 -12.19
C SER A 126 9.30 -1.35 -13.58
N LEU A 127 9.00 -0.06 -13.66
CA LEU A 127 8.76 0.68 -14.90
C LEU A 127 10.03 0.75 -15.76
N VAL A 128 11.19 1.07 -15.17
CA VAL A 128 12.49 1.02 -15.86
C VAL A 128 12.72 -0.36 -16.48
N ASN A 129 12.47 -1.43 -15.71
CA ASN A 129 12.62 -2.80 -16.20
C ASN A 129 11.66 -3.13 -17.34
N ALA A 130 10.41 -2.67 -17.27
CA ALA A 130 9.42 -2.83 -18.33
C ALA A 130 9.87 -2.12 -19.62
N ILE A 131 10.34 -0.87 -19.53
CA ILE A 131 10.87 -0.11 -20.67
C ILE A 131 12.09 -0.79 -21.31
N LEU A 132 13.00 -1.33 -20.48
CA LEU A 132 14.22 -2.01 -20.95
C LEU A 132 13.97 -3.43 -21.47
N GLY A 133 12.79 -4.01 -21.23
CA GLY A 133 12.50 -5.41 -21.53
C GLY A 133 13.32 -6.39 -20.68
N SER A 134 13.76 -5.96 -19.49
CA SER A 134 14.54 -6.80 -18.58
C SER A 134 13.64 -7.81 -17.89
N ALA A 135 13.99 -9.09 -17.99
CA ALA A 135 13.30 -10.13 -17.24
C ALA A 135 13.57 -9.97 -15.74
N ARG A 136 12.54 -10.10 -14.91
CA ARG A 136 12.71 -10.19 -13.45
C ARG A 136 13.66 -11.35 -13.13
N SER A 137 14.61 -11.09 -12.24
CA SER A 137 15.38 -12.16 -11.62
C SER A 137 14.55 -12.85 -10.53
N ALA A 138 15.03 -13.96 -9.96
CA ALA A 138 14.32 -14.61 -8.87
C ALA A 138 14.15 -13.64 -7.69
N GLN A 139 12.99 -13.68 -7.04
CA GLN A 139 12.66 -12.78 -5.93
C GLN A 139 13.75 -12.80 -4.86
N LEU A 140 14.24 -11.61 -4.51
CA LEU A 140 15.31 -11.43 -3.53
C LEU A 140 14.68 -11.00 -2.19
N ASN A 141 14.86 -11.80 -1.15
CA ASN A 141 14.56 -11.37 0.23
C ASN A 141 15.73 -10.55 0.77
N GLY A 142 15.93 -9.34 0.24
CA GLY A 142 17.07 -8.48 0.58
C GLY A 142 16.91 -7.77 1.92
N TYR A 143 18.03 -7.50 2.56
CA TYR A 143 18.16 -6.75 3.80
C TYR A 143 19.15 -5.61 3.64
N ALA A 144 18.83 -4.45 4.22
CA ALA A 144 19.76 -3.33 4.34
C ALA A 144 19.85 -2.81 5.79
N GLU A 145 21.04 -2.44 6.20
CA GLU A 145 21.32 -1.70 7.43
C GLU A 145 21.58 -0.23 7.10
N ILE A 146 20.93 0.65 7.85
CA ILE A 146 20.91 2.09 7.62
C ILE A 146 21.46 2.78 8.87
N GLU A 147 22.67 3.30 8.77
CA GLU A 147 23.32 4.03 9.86
C GLU A 147 23.18 5.54 9.67
N TYR A 148 22.77 6.24 10.73
CA TYR A 148 22.63 7.70 10.76
C TYR A 148 23.79 8.32 11.54
N VAL A 149 24.61 9.11 10.85
CA VAL A 149 25.81 9.75 11.44
C VAL A 149 25.70 11.27 11.33
N SER A 150 25.58 11.96 12.46
CA SER A 150 25.63 13.42 12.49
C SER A 150 27.09 13.90 12.48
N SER A 151 27.43 14.80 11.55
CA SER A 151 28.75 15.41 11.45
C SER A 151 28.62 16.93 11.37
N GLY A 152 28.92 17.62 12.48
CA GLY A 152 28.70 19.06 12.57
C GLY A 152 27.22 19.43 12.49
N ASN A 153 26.82 20.11 11.43
CA ASN A 153 25.41 20.45 11.16
C ASN A 153 24.81 19.58 10.04
N ASP A 154 25.53 18.58 9.55
CA ASP A 154 25.10 17.72 8.46
C ASP A 154 24.71 16.34 9.00
N LEU A 155 23.88 15.64 8.24
CA LEU A 155 23.50 14.27 8.48
C LEU A 155 24.01 13.40 7.34
N ILE A 156 24.68 12.30 7.67
CA ILE A 156 25.12 11.29 6.72
C ILE A 156 24.27 10.04 6.97
N ILE A 157 23.65 9.53 5.92
CA ILE A 157 22.95 8.24 5.93
C ILE A 157 23.83 7.26 5.19
N GLN A 158 24.30 6.23 5.88
CA GLN A 158 25.05 5.12 5.28
C GLN A 158 24.11 3.93 5.12
N ILE A 159 24.10 3.32 3.94
CA ILE A 159 23.23 2.19 3.62
C ILE A 159 24.14 1.03 3.19
N GLU A 160 24.10 -0.05 3.95
CA GLU A 160 24.76 -1.32 3.62
C GLU A 160 23.71 -2.38 3.30
N SER A 161 23.80 -3.02 2.15
CA SER A 161 22.83 -4.00 1.65
C SER A 161 23.48 -5.36 1.41
N ASP A 162 22.73 -6.45 1.59
CA ASP A 162 23.17 -7.80 1.21
C ASP A 162 22.88 -8.16 -0.25
N VAL A 163 22.11 -7.30 -0.94
CA VAL A 163 21.77 -7.40 -2.38
C VAL A 163 22.08 -6.12 -3.14
N ASP A 164 22.02 -6.20 -4.46
CA ASP A 164 22.29 -5.08 -5.35
C ASP A 164 21.09 -4.12 -5.38
N LEU A 165 21.36 -2.82 -5.20
CA LEU A 165 20.34 -1.77 -5.15
C LEU A 165 20.14 -1.13 -6.50
N ALA A 166 18.91 -0.72 -6.84
CA ALA A 166 18.63 0.07 -8.04
C ALA A 166 17.88 1.38 -7.74
N GLY A 167 17.26 1.51 -6.57
CA GLY A 167 16.54 2.73 -6.18
C GLY A 167 16.55 2.99 -4.68
N ILE A 168 16.55 4.27 -4.32
CA ILE A 168 16.43 4.80 -2.96
C ILE A 168 15.47 5.98 -2.99
N GLN A 169 14.47 5.97 -2.13
CA GLN A 169 13.56 7.08 -1.89
C GLN A 169 13.69 7.52 -0.44
N LEU A 170 13.78 8.83 -0.22
CA LEU A 170 13.79 9.46 1.10
C LEU A 170 12.64 10.47 1.22
N SER A 171 11.99 10.46 2.37
CA SER A 171 11.12 11.55 2.81
C SER A 171 11.67 12.08 4.12
N LEU A 172 12.03 13.36 4.15
CA LEU A 172 12.56 14.05 5.33
C LEU A 172 11.51 15.04 5.81
N LEU A 173 11.12 14.96 7.07
CA LEU A 173 10.28 15.96 7.72
C LEU A 173 11.20 17.09 8.26
N ASN A 174 11.13 18.26 7.64
CA ASN A 174 12.03 19.37 7.91
C ASN A 174 11.38 20.73 7.67
N ASP A 175 11.61 21.69 8.57
CA ASP A 175 11.03 23.03 8.45
C ASP A 175 11.61 23.86 7.29
N THR A 176 12.82 23.52 6.84
CA THR A 176 13.57 24.27 5.82
C THR A 176 14.13 23.34 4.76
N GLN A 177 14.14 23.80 3.50
CA GLN A 177 14.80 23.09 2.41
C GLN A 177 16.24 22.71 2.77
N VAL A 178 16.59 21.46 2.50
CA VAL A 178 17.94 20.90 2.69
C VAL A 178 18.47 20.39 1.35
N ASP A 179 19.79 20.43 1.20
CA ASP A 179 20.47 19.87 0.05
C ASP A 179 20.85 18.41 0.35
N VAL A 180 20.45 17.50 -0.54
CA VAL A 180 20.67 16.05 -0.44
C VAL A 180 21.56 15.62 -1.59
N GLU A 181 22.62 14.86 -1.32
CA GLU A 181 23.61 14.44 -2.31
C GLU A 181 24.00 12.96 -2.11
N LEU A 182 23.90 12.15 -3.16
CA LEU A 182 24.44 10.79 -3.20
C LEU A 182 25.94 10.78 -3.51
N LYS A 183 26.72 10.00 -2.75
CA LYS A 183 28.17 9.84 -2.95
C LYS A 183 28.51 8.64 -3.83
N ASP A 184 29.58 8.78 -4.60
CA ASP A 184 30.25 7.73 -5.38
C ASP A 184 29.37 6.91 -6.35
N ASN A 185 28.21 7.44 -6.78
CA ASN A 185 27.23 6.75 -7.61
C ASN A 185 26.82 7.63 -8.81
N SER A 186 27.81 8.09 -9.59
CA SER A 186 27.62 9.14 -10.61
C SER A 186 26.69 8.77 -11.77
N HIS A 187 26.45 7.47 -12.01
CA HIS A 187 25.51 6.95 -13.01
C HIS A 187 24.06 6.90 -12.51
N ILE A 188 23.85 7.01 -11.20
CA ILE A 188 22.52 7.04 -10.58
C ILE A 188 21.93 8.44 -10.74
N LYS A 189 20.67 8.52 -11.17
CA LYS A 189 19.94 9.79 -11.23
C LYS A 189 19.46 10.16 -9.84
N GLN A 190 19.57 11.44 -9.51
CA GLN A 190 19.11 11.98 -8.23
C GLN A 190 18.28 13.23 -8.47
N ASN A 191 17.15 13.32 -7.77
CA ASN A 191 16.23 14.44 -7.81
C ASN A 191 15.69 14.71 -6.41
N SER A 192 15.41 15.97 -6.10
CA SER A 192 14.78 16.36 -4.85
C SER A 192 13.72 17.43 -5.06
N HIS A 193 12.73 17.44 -4.17
CA HIS A 193 11.71 18.48 -4.12
C HIS A 193 11.32 18.75 -2.66
N PHE A 194 11.27 20.02 -2.29
CA PHE A 194 10.82 20.45 -0.97
C PHE A 194 9.47 21.12 -1.09
N GLN A 195 8.48 20.61 -0.36
CA GLN A 195 7.15 21.18 -0.31
C GLN A 195 6.50 20.90 1.04
N ASN A 196 5.86 21.92 1.63
CA ASN A 196 5.06 21.80 2.85
C ASN A 196 5.81 21.18 4.05
N GLY A 197 7.09 21.50 4.22
CA GLY A 197 7.89 20.98 5.34
C GLY A 197 8.38 19.54 5.14
N ILE A 198 8.30 19.02 3.91
CA ILE A 198 8.81 17.69 3.56
C ILE A 198 9.77 17.82 2.38
N THR A 199 11.01 17.38 2.56
CA THR A 199 11.94 17.12 1.45
C THR A 199 11.75 15.69 0.97
N ARG A 200 11.32 15.52 -0.28
CA ARG A 200 11.37 14.23 -0.98
C ARG A 200 12.63 14.17 -1.81
N TYR A 201 13.35 13.07 -1.72
CA TYR A 201 14.55 12.81 -2.49
C TYR A 201 14.45 11.42 -3.11
N LEU A 202 14.91 11.30 -4.35
CA LEU A 202 14.83 10.07 -5.13
C LEU A 202 16.17 9.87 -5.84
N ALA A 203 16.80 8.73 -5.60
CA ALA A 203 17.97 8.26 -6.31
C ALA A 203 17.65 6.93 -7.01
N TYR A 204 17.85 6.83 -8.32
CA TYR A 204 17.40 5.64 -9.05
C TYR A 204 18.21 5.40 -10.34
N SER A 205 18.25 4.14 -10.75
CA SER A 205 18.99 3.70 -11.93
C SER A 205 18.12 3.72 -13.19
N MET A 206 18.51 4.55 -14.17
CA MET A 206 17.82 4.66 -15.47
C MET A 206 18.03 3.46 -16.40
N PHE A 207 19.07 2.67 -16.14
CA PHE A 207 19.50 1.56 -17.00
C PHE A 207 19.49 0.24 -16.24
N ASN A 208 18.82 0.20 -15.08
CA ASN A 208 18.87 -0.89 -14.10
C ASN A 208 20.31 -1.38 -13.82
N GLN A 209 21.26 -0.45 -13.83
CA GLN A 209 22.62 -0.67 -13.36
C GLN A 209 22.64 -0.49 -11.84
N PRO A 210 23.14 -1.47 -11.07
CA PRO A 210 23.21 -1.35 -9.62
C PRO A 210 23.98 -0.12 -9.16
N PHE A 211 23.73 0.30 -7.92
CA PHE A 211 24.61 1.21 -7.20
C PHE A 211 26.04 0.62 -7.14
N ASP A 212 27.04 1.49 -7.05
CA ASP A 212 28.45 1.12 -6.99
C ASP A 212 28.73 0.42 -5.65
N GLY A 213 28.76 -0.91 -5.69
CA GLY A 213 28.85 -1.73 -4.48
C GLY A 213 27.52 -1.84 -3.75
N ARG A 214 27.57 -2.43 -2.55
CA ARG A 214 26.38 -2.57 -1.68
C ARG A 214 26.41 -1.64 -0.48
N THR A 215 27.29 -0.66 -0.54
CA THR A 215 27.48 0.38 0.48
C THR A 215 27.36 1.71 -0.21
N THR A 216 26.43 2.56 0.22
CA THR A 216 26.28 3.91 -0.34
C THR A 216 26.04 4.93 0.76
N GLU A 217 26.42 6.19 0.50
CA GLU A 217 26.29 7.29 1.45
C GLU A 217 25.47 8.41 0.84
N ILE A 218 24.53 8.94 1.63
CA ILE A 218 23.75 10.12 1.31
C ILE A 218 24.11 11.21 2.31
N LEU A 219 24.61 12.33 1.81
CA LEU A 219 24.88 13.53 2.59
C LEU A 219 23.69 14.45 2.54
N ILE A 220 23.17 14.84 3.70
CA ILE A 220 22.12 15.83 3.85
C ILE A 220 22.70 17.03 4.60
N GLN A 221 22.85 18.14 3.87
CA GLN A 221 23.45 19.35 4.40
C GLN A 221 22.47 20.09 5.33
N SER A 222 23.00 20.66 6.40
CA SER A 222 22.22 21.42 7.40
C SER A 222 21.11 20.63 8.09
N ALA A 223 21.16 19.30 8.06
CA ALA A 223 20.17 18.40 8.63
C ALA A 223 20.63 17.66 9.90
N GLY A 224 21.71 18.09 10.55
CA GLY A 224 22.26 17.43 11.73
C GLY A 224 21.35 17.41 12.96
N LYS A 225 20.20 18.09 12.91
CA LYS A 225 19.14 18.05 13.94
C LYS A 225 18.02 17.05 13.65
N LEU A 226 17.95 16.51 12.42
CA LEU A 226 16.96 15.50 12.08
C LEU A 226 17.25 14.23 12.88
N ASN A 227 16.20 13.67 13.44
CA ASN A 227 16.26 12.37 14.11
C ASN A 227 15.67 11.29 13.20
N MET A 228 15.84 10.01 13.57
CA MET A 228 15.40 8.88 12.75
C MET A 228 13.89 8.87 12.49
N ASN A 229 13.08 9.40 13.41
CA ASN A 229 11.63 9.48 13.24
C ASN A 229 11.22 10.53 12.20
N ASP A 230 12.12 11.46 11.86
CA ASP A 230 11.89 12.48 10.84
C ASP A 230 12.25 11.97 9.43
N ILE A 231 12.71 10.72 9.30
CA ILE A 231 13.30 10.19 8.07
C ILE A 231 12.64 8.86 7.68
N GLN A 232 11.91 8.89 6.58
CA GLN A 232 11.48 7.68 5.89
C GLN A 232 12.48 7.34 4.79
N ILE A 233 12.77 6.04 4.65
CA ILE A 233 13.61 5.52 3.59
C ILE A 233 13.01 4.23 3.02
N ILE A 234 12.93 4.16 1.70
CA ILE A 234 12.59 2.95 0.95
C ILE A 234 13.77 2.65 0.05
N VAL A 235 14.23 1.41 0.09
CA VAL A 235 15.32 0.92 -0.75
C VAL A 235 14.77 -0.20 -1.62
N ALA A 236 15.01 -0.11 -2.93
CA ALA A 236 14.56 -1.09 -3.91
C ALA A 236 15.74 -1.81 -4.57
N ASP A 237 15.61 -3.12 -4.74
CA ASP A 237 16.57 -3.95 -5.48
C ASP A 237 16.46 -3.75 -7.00
N ILE A 238 17.26 -4.49 -7.77
CA ILE A 238 17.24 -4.47 -9.23
C ILE A 238 15.94 -4.98 -9.88
N ASN A 239 15.07 -5.65 -9.14
CA ASN A 239 13.76 -6.12 -9.60
C ASN A 239 12.65 -5.11 -9.31
N GLY A 240 12.91 -4.11 -8.48
CA GLY A 240 11.91 -3.21 -7.94
C GLY A 240 11.21 -3.75 -6.69
N ASP A 241 11.80 -4.73 -6.01
CA ASP A 241 11.29 -5.24 -4.74
C ASP A 241 11.88 -4.41 -3.58
N ALA A 242 11.07 -4.01 -2.60
CA ALA A 242 11.57 -3.36 -1.39
C ALA A 242 12.44 -4.29 -0.55
N LEU A 243 13.54 -3.75 -0.02
CA LEU A 243 14.37 -4.42 0.97
C LEU A 243 13.78 -4.27 2.38
N ASN A 244 14.03 -5.27 3.21
CA ASN A 244 13.82 -5.14 4.65
C ASN A 244 14.93 -4.28 5.23
N VAL A 245 14.58 -3.16 5.85
CA VAL A 245 15.59 -2.25 6.40
C VAL A 245 15.69 -2.35 7.92
N SER A 246 16.89 -2.11 8.43
CA SER A 246 17.15 -1.92 9.84
C SER A 246 17.93 -0.63 9.99
N HIS A 247 17.72 0.06 11.10
CA HIS A 247 18.22 1.39 11.32
C HIS A 247 19.07 1.43 12.58
N SER A 248 20.18 2.13 12.55
CA SER A 248 21.05 2.32 13.70
C SER A 248 21.49 3.78 13.82
N GLN A 249 21.56 4.27 15.06
CA GLN A 249 22.12 5.59 15.37
C GLN A 249 23.06 5.42 16.57
N GLY A 250 24.36 5.27 16.30
CA GLY A 250 25.33 4.86 17.32
C GLY A 250 25.11 3.41 17.78
N SER A 251 25.33 3.09 19.07
CA SER A 251 25.21 1.71 19.61
C SER A 251 23.78 1.19 19.83
N GLN A 252 22.76 1.77 19.18
CA GLN A 252 21.36 1.34 19.31
C GLN A 252 20.81 0.91 17.95
N ASN A 253 20.31 -0.33 17.88
CA ASN A 253 19.73 -0.94 16.68
C ASN A 253 18.20 -0.94 16.79
N TYR A 254 17.53 -0.42 15.76
CA TYR A 254 16.08 -0.39 15.62
C TYR A 254 15.70 -1.01 14.26
N GLN A 255 14.91 -2.08 14.24
CA GLN A 255 14.36 -2.60 12.98
C GLN A 255 13.14 -1.78 12.56
N SER A 256 13.09 -1.33 11.31
CA SER A 256 11.93 -0.62 10.75
C SER A 256 11.77 -1.07 9.30
N GLY A 257 10.65 -1.72 8.97
CA GLY A 257 10.35 -2.19 7.61
C GLY A 257 9.64 -1.12 6.77
N PRO A 258 9.29 -1.42 5.50
CA PRO A 258 8.38 -0.55 4.74
C PRO A 258 7.06 -0.42 5.53
N HIS A 259 6.77 0.78 6.02
CA HIS A 259 5.54 1.04 6.76
C HIS A 259 4.40 1.10 5.74
N SER A 260 3.71 0.00 5.47
CA SER A 260 2.46 -0.01 4.71
C SER A 260 1.31 0.50 5.58
N PHE A 261 0.16 0.83 4.98
CA PHE A 261 -1.08 0.97 5.74
C PHE A 261 -1.48 -0.42 6.26
N GLU A 262 -1.08 -0.75 7.48
CA GLU A 262 -1.28 -2.08 8.05
C GLU A 262 -1.83 -1.98 9.46
N ILE A 263 -2.89 -2.72 9.75
CA ILE A 263 -3.34 -2.97 11.12
C ILE A 263 -2.53 -4.15 11.67
N SER A 264 -1.83 -3.92 12.78
CA SER A 264 -1.05 -4.97 13.45
C SER A 264 -1.95 -5.87 14.31
N LYS A 265 -1.34 -6.91 14.92
CA LYS A 265 -2.11 -7.89 15.72
C LYS A 265 -2.79 -7.21 16.91
N LEU A 266 -4.11 -7.41 16.98
CA LEU A 266 -4.95 -7.05 18.11
C LEU A 266 -4.55 -7.88 19.34
N TYR A 267 -4.21 -7.24 20.46
CA TYR A 267 -3.91 -7.93 21.71
C TYR A 267 -4.54 -7.26 22.92
N PRO A 268 -5.18 -8.01 23.84
CA PRO A 268 -5.46 -9.45 23.76
C PRO A 268 -6.50 -9.81 22.69
N ASN A 269 -6.41 -11.01 22.11
CA ASN A 269 -7.47 -11.60 21.28
C ASN A 269 -7.62 -13.09 21.64
N PRO A 270 -8.76 -13.53 22.22
CA PRO A 270 -9.96 -12.76 22.55
C PRO A 270 -9.73 -11.74 23.69
N PHE A 271 -10.41 -10.59 23.64
CA PHE A 271 -10.36 -9.57 24.68
C PHE A 271 -11.60 -9.54 25.57
N ASN A 272 -11.49 -8.90 26.75
CA ASN A 272 -12.63 -8.59 27.64
C ASN A 272 -12.30 -7.41 28.59
N PRO A 273 -12.93 -6.23 28.46
CA PRO A 273 -13.72 -5.70 27.34
C PRO A 273 -12.89 -4.86 26.37
N SER A 274 -11.56 -4.84 26.51
CA SER A 274 -10.67 -3.98 25.70
C SER A 274 -9.53 -4.72 25.02
N THR A 275 -9.20 -4.30 23.80
CA THR A 275 -8.01 -4.72 23.04
C THR A 275 -7.19 -3.51 22.63
N GLU A 276 -5.89 -3.69 22.50
CA GLU A 276 -4.99 -2.76 21.84
C GLU A 276 -5.01 -3.02 20.33
N ILE A 277 -5.03 -1.94 19.56
CA ILE A 277 -5.06 -1.92 18.10
C ILE A 277 -3.86 -1.10 17.64
N GLY A 278 -2.82 -1.78 17.18
CA GLY A 278 -1.69 -1.12 16.55
C GLY A 278 -1.93 -0.96 15.05
N PHE A 279 -1.39 0.09 14.45
CA PHE A 279 -1.35 0.25 13.01
C PHE A 279 -0.14 1.08 12.57
N SER A 280 0.30 0.89 11.32
CA SER A 280 1.35 1.69 10.71
C SER A 280 0.80 2.59 9.61
N LEU A 281 1.42 3.77 9.49
CA LEU A 281 1.16 4.70 8.40
C LEU A 281 2.43 4.90 7.56
N PRO A 282 2.36 4.83 6.22
CA PRO A 282 3.46 5.18 5.31
C PRO A 282 3.69 6.68 5.18
N VAL A 283 2.69 7.50 5.50
CA VAL A 283 2.70 8.95 5.30
C VAL A 283 1.85 9.64 6.35
N ASP A 284 2.13 10.91 6.59
CA ASP A 284 1.23 11.78 7.35
C ASP A 284 -0.12 11.84 6.66
N SER A 285 -1.18 11.42 7.36
CA SER A 285 -2.51 11.32 6.79
C SER A 285 -3.59 11.65 7.82
N HIS A 286 -4.77 12.02 7.33
CA HIS A 286 -5.96 12.04 8.16
C HIS A 286 -6.54 10.63 8.22
N VAL A 287 -6.61 10.06 9.42
CA VAL A 287 -6.91 8.65 9.66
C VAL A 287 -8.18 8.52 10.48
N GLN A 288 -9.04 7.58 10.11
CA GLN A 288 -10.23 7.19 10.89
C GLN A 288 -10.14 5.71 11.23
N LEU A 289 -9.82 5.39 12.48
CA LEU A 289 -9.86 4.04 13.01
C LEU A 289 -11.25 3.79 13.60
N ALA A 290 -12.04 2.93 12.97
CA ALA A 290 -13.42 2.66 13.37
C ALA A 290 -13.70 1.16 13.55
N ALA A 291 -14.63 0.85 14.46
CA ALA A 291 -15.14 -0.48 14.71
C ALA A 291 -16.54 -0.65 14.13
N TYR A 292 -16.79 -1.81 13.55
CA TYR A 292 -18.05 -2.11 12.88
C TYR A 292 -18.59 -3.48 13.29
N ASP A 293 -19.91 -3.62 13.32
CA ASP A 293 -20.56 -4.92 13.49
C ASP A 293 -20.54 -5.76 12.21
N VAL A 294 -20.88 -7.05 12.31
CA VAL A 294 -20.93 -7.97 11.14
C VAL A 294 -21.90 -7.57 10.03
N ARG A 295 -22.76 -6.56 10.24
CA ARG A 295 -23.71 -6.05 9.23
C ARG A 295 -23.18 -4.80 8.53
N GLY A 296 -21.94 -4.42 8.79
CA GLY A 296 -21.33 -3.26 8.17
C GLY A 296 -21.59 -1.94 8.91
N LYS A 297 -22.28 -1.98 10.06
CA LYS A 297 -22.66 -0.76 10.76
C LYS A 297 -21.52 -0.30 11.66
N GLU A 298 -21.10 0.95 11.50
CA GLU A 298 -20.19 1.60 12.43
C GLU A 298 -20.81 1.63 13.83
N VAL A 299 -20.12 1.01 14.78
CA VAL A 299 -20.56 0.94 16.18
C VAL A 299 -19.72 1.83 17.10
N ASP A 300 -18.51 2.21 16.67
CA ASP A 300 -17.63 3.08 17.43
C ASP A 300 -16.54 3.70 16.53
N ILE A 301 -16.12 4.93 16.86
CA ILE A 301 -14.94 5.58 16.28
C ILE A 301 -13.86 5.57 17.36
N ILE A 302 -12.83 4.74 17.15
CA ILE A 302 -11.74 4.56 18.12
C ILE A 302 -10.80 5.76 18.08
N PHE A 303 -10.53 6.27 16.88
CA PHE A 303 -9.75 7.48 16.65
C PHE A 303 -10.14 8.12 15.32
N GLU A 304 -10.16 9.45 15.28
CA GLU A 304 -10.29 10.22 14.04
C GLU A 304 -9.45 11.49 14.15
N GLY A 305 -8.53 11.70 13.21
CA GLY A 305 -7.64 12.86 13.23
C GLY A 305 -6.41 12.71 12.34
N ALA A 306 -5.60 13.77 12.30
CA ALA A 306 -4.30 13.73 11.64
C ALA A 306 -3.32 12.87 12.46
N GLN A 307 -2.61 11.99 11.78
CA GLN A 307 -1.53 11.18 12.34
C GLN A 307 -0.27 11.33 11.50
N SER A 308 0.86 11.37 12.17
CA SER A 308 2.17 11.35 11.51
C SER A 308 2.49 9.94 11.01
N ILE A 309 3.40 9.82 10.07
CA ILE A 309 4.03 8.55 9.69
C ILE A 309 4.53 7.76 10.92
N GLY A 310 4.48 6.43 10.86
CA GLY A 310 5.01 5.53 11.90
C GLY A 310 3.99 4.58 12.50
N GLN A 311 4.37 3.93 13.60
CA GLN A 311 3.52 2.99 14.34
C GLN A 311 2.67 3.74 15.38
N HIS A 312 1.39 3.48 15.37
CA HIS A 312 0.40 4.02 16.30
C HIS A 312 -0.28 2.91 17.04
N SER A 313 -0.80 3.21 18.23
CA SER A 313 -1.56 2.24 19.00
C SER A 313 -2.70 2.91 19.75
N TYR A 314 -3.89 2.34 19.65
CA TYR A 314 -5.10 2.79 20.33
C TYR A 314 -5.75 1.65 21.08
N THR A 315 -6.23 1.93 22.29
CA THR A 315 -7.03 0.97 23.06
C THR A 315 -8.50 1.15 22.72
N TRP A 316 -9.14 0.10 22.21
CA TRP A 316 -10.58 0.05 22.04
C TRP A 316 -11.25 -0.62 23.24
N ASN A 317 -12.27 0.01 23.81
CA ASN A 317 -13.04 -0.50 24.94
C ASN A 317 -14.51 -0.72 24.53
N ALA A 318 -14.88 -1.97 24.32
CA ALA A 318 -16.20 -2.36 23.84
C ALA A 318 -17.19 -2.71 24.97
N ALA A 319 -16.99 -2.22 26.20
CA ALA A 319 -17.81 -2.59 27.36
C ALA A 319 -19.31 -2.26 27.20
N SER A 320 -19.66 -1.25 26.40
CA SER A 320 -21.03 -0.85 26.09
C SER A 320 -21.63 -1.63 24.91
N LEU A 321 -20.86 -2.48 24.24
CA LEU A 321 -21.28 -3.23 23.06
C LEU A 321 -21.64 -4.68 23.43
N PRO A 322 -22.62 -5.30 22.76
CA PRO A 322 -22.94 -6.71 22.98
C PRO A 322 -21.76 -7.63 22.67
N SER A 323 -21.70 -8.80 23.32
CA SER A 323 -20.77 -9.84 22.89
C SER A 323 -21.06 -10.25 21.44
N GLY A 324 -20.03 -10.26 20.60
CA GLY A 324 -20.17 -10.50 19.17
C GLY A 324 -18.84 -10.40 18.43
N VAL A 325 -18.90 -10.53 17.11
CA VAL A 325 -17.75 -10.33 16.22
C VAL A 325 -17.82 -8.91 15.67
N TYR A 326 -16.67 -8.26 15.62
CA TYR A 326 -16.49 -6.91 15.11
C TYR A 326 -15.31 -6.89 14.14
N TYR A 327 -15.35 -6.03 13.14
CA TYR A 327 -14.20 -5.75 12.28
C TYR A 327 -13.71 -4.33 12.53
N ILE A 328 -12.39 -4.18 12.49
CA ILE A 328 -11.70 -2.89 12.64
C ILE A 328 -11.24 -2.46 11.25
N ARG A 329 -11.41 -1.17 10.94
CA ARG A 329 -10.94 -0.57 9.69
C ARG A 329 -10.18 0.71 10.00
N LEU A 330 -9.07 0.89 9.27
CA LEU A 330 -8.24 2.08 9.22
C LEU A 330 -8.54 2.88 7.94
#